data_AF-A0A9D7LUX4-F1
#
_entry.id   AF-A0A9D7LUX4-F1
#
_cell.length_a   1.000
_cell.length_b   1.000
_cell.length_c   1.000
_cell.angle_alpha   90.00
_cell.angle_beta   90.00
_cell.angle_gamma   90.00
#
_symmetry.space_group_name_H-M   'P 1'
#
loop_
_entity.id
_entity.type
_entity.pdbx_description
1 polymer ?
#
loop_
_entity_poly.entity_id
_entity_poly.type
_entity_poly.pdbx_seq_one_letter_code
_entity_poly.pdbx_strand_id
1 'polypeptide(L)'
;MSAARIDTPAALAALAVLGWLSGGAAMALAGPLLVLALFAPLLAVVASANPQRKADPGLFALLMRGMLAAVPFALLALASRYGLGWDAGQVFAGAAIAAGGGGAALEFSRAGCGRITGVVLPGLWASLVVMAWMLASTMLKGAGL
;
A
#
# COMPACT_ATOMS: atom_id res chain seq x y z
N MET A 1 -8.63 17.99 18.27
CA MET A 1 -8.00 17.68 16.98
C MET A 1 -9.03 16.97 16.13
N SER A 2 -9.47 17.59 15.04
CA SER A 2 -10.47 17.00 14.14
C SER A 2 -9.95 15.66 13.63
N ALA A 3 -10.70 14.59 13.84
CA ALA A 3 -10.43 13.29 13.25
C ALA A 3 -10.57 13.44 11.74
N ALA A 4 -9.46 13.71 11.05
CA ALA A 4 -9.42 13.63 9.60
C ALA A 4 -10.01 12.28 9.21
N ARG A 5 -11.14 12.29 8.49
CA ARG A 5 -11.72 11.06 7.96
C ARG A 5 -10.60 10.34 7.21
N ILE A 6 -10.38 9.09 7.57
CA ILE A 6 -9.44 8.26 6.86
C ILE A 6 -10.15 7.91 5.56
N ASP A 7 -9.67 8.48 4.46
CA ASP A 7 -10.21 8.22 3.13
C ASP A 7 -9.71 6.88 2.59
N THR A 8 -9.89 5.82 3.39
CA THR A 8 -9.69 4.42 3.02
C THR A 8 -10.21 4.09 1.61
N PRO A 9 -11.43 4.51 1.19
CA PRO A 9 -11.89 4.24 -0.17
C PRO A 9 -10.98 4.87 -1.25
N ALA A 10 -10.38 6.05 -1.00
CA ALA A 10 -9.49 6.68 -1.96
C ALA A 10 -8.16 5.91 -2.12
N ALA A 11 -7.57 5.46 -1.00
CA ALA A 11 -6.37 4.62 -1.04
C ALA A 11 -6.63 3.28 -1.75
N LEU A 12 -7.75 2.62 -1.45
CA LEU A 12 -8.11 1.36 -2.10
C LEU A 12 -8.42 1.54 -3.59
N ALA A 13 -9.13 2.61 -3.96
CA ALA A 13 -9.39 2.93 -5.37
C ALA A 13 -8.09 3.22 -6.13
N ALA A 14 -7.15 3.96 -5.53
CA ALA A 14 -5.84 4.21 -6.11
C ALA A 14 -5.06 2.90 -6.35
N LEU A 15 -5.05 2.00 -5.36
CA LEU A 15 -4.44 0.68 -5.50
C LEU A 15 -5.15 -0.16 -6.58
N ALA A 16 -6.48 -0.09 -6.69
CA ALA A 16 -7.23 -0.79 -7.72
C ALA A 16 -6.89 -0.28 -9.13
N VAL A 17 -6.78 1.05 -9.30
CA VAL A 17 -6.34 1.66 -10.56
C VAL A 17 -4.93 1.22 -10.92
N LEU A 18 -4.00 1.24 -9.96
CA LEU A 18 -2.64 0.77 -10.17
C LEU A 18 -2.59 -0.73 -10.50
N GLY A 19 -3.47 -1.52 -9.88
CA GLY A 19 -3.66 -2.94 -10.18
C GLY A 19 -4.11 -3.14 -11.62
N TRP A 20 -5.16 -2.43 -12.01
CA TRP A 20 -5.69 -2.46 -13.38
C TRP A 20 -4.61 -2.14 -14.42
N LEU A 21 -3.83 -1.08 -14.19
CA LEU A 21 -2.73 -0.69 -15.07
C LEU A 21 -1.57 -1.71 -15.07
N SER A 22 -1.39 -2.45 -13.97
CA SER A 22 -0.29 -3.41 -13.82
C SER A 22 -0.60 -4.78 -14.41
N GLY A 23 -1.85 -5.23 -14.41
CA GLY A 23 -2.23 -6.60 -14.78
C GLY A 23 -3.74 -6.79 -15.00
N GLY A 24 -4.43 -5.78 -15.52
CA GLY A 24 -5.82 -5.90 -15.95
C GLY A 24 -6.84 -5.99 -14.82
N ALA A 25 -8.07 -6.37 -15.17
CA ALA A 25 -9.20 -6.40 -14.23
C ALA A 25 -8.95 -7.33 -13.03
N ALA A 26 -8.24 -8.43 -13.24
CA ALA A 26 -7.87 -9.35 -12.17
C ALA A 26 -7.00 -8.65 -11.11
N MET A 27 -5.99 -7.89 -11.54
CA MET A 27 -5.18 -7.11 -10.58
C MET A 27 -5.92 -5.91 -9.97
N ALA A 28 -6.91 -5.35 -10.66
CA ALA A 28 -7.72 -4.27 -10.09
C ALA A 28 -8.42 -4.70 -8.79
N LEU A 29 -8.87 -5.96 -8.74
CA LEU A 29 -9.52 -6.56 -7.59
C LEU A 29 -8.51 -7.19 -6.62
N ALA A 30 -7.57 -7.97 -7.14
CA ALA A 30 -6.61 -8.70 -6.32
C ALA A 30 -5.55 -7.80 -5.69
N GLY A 31 -5.16 -6.71 -6.35
CA GLY A 31 -4.10 -5.81 -5.90
C GLY A 31 -4.36 -5.21 -4.51
N PRO A 32 -5.49 -4.51 -4.29
CA PRO A 32 -5.84 -3.99 -2.97
C PRO A 32 -5.88 -5.08 -1.91
N LEU A 33 -6.47 -6.24 -2.22
CA LEU A 33 -6.53 -7.39 -1.31
C LEU A 33 -5.15 -7.93 -0.96
N LEU A 34 -4.25 -8.03 -1.94
CA LEU A 34 -2.88 -8.47 -1.77
C LEU A 34 -2.12 -7.53 -0.83
N VAL A 35 -2.23 -6.21 -1.05
CA VAL A 35 -1.60 -5.22 -0.17
C VAL A 35 -2.15 -5.36 1.25
N LEU A 36 -3.47 -5.40 1.43
CA LEU A 36 -4.08 -5.55 2.76
C LEU A 36 -3.67 -6.86 3.45
N ALA A 37 -3.72 -7.98 2.72
CA ALA A 37 -3.39 -9.30 3.24
C ALA A 37 -1.92 -9.39 3.66
N LEU A 38 -1.01 -8.78 2.89
CA LEU A 38 0.40 -8.78 3.21
C LEU A 38 0.74 -7.80 4.33
N PHE A 39 0.01 -6.70 4.50
CA PHE A 39 0.20 -5.80 5.64
C PHE A 39 -0.48 -6.28 6.93
N ALA A 40 -1.47 -7.18 6.88
CA ALA A 40 -2.10 -7.77 8.06
C ALA A 40 -1.10 -8.43 9.06
N PRO A 41 -0.15 -9.30 8.65
CA PRO A 41 0.85 -9.85 9.55
C PRO A 41 1.78 -8.76 10.13
N LEU A 42 2.10 -7.71 9.36
CA LEU A 42 2.84 -6.56 9.90
C LEU A 42 2.06 -5.93 11.06
N LEU A 43 0.75 -5.69 10.89
CA LEU A 43 -0.08 -5.12 11.95
C LEU A 43 -0.08 -6.00 13.20
N ALA A 44 -0.12 -7.32 13.05
CA ALA A 44 -0.03 -8.26 14.17
C ALA A 44 1.34 -8.19 14.89
N VAL A 45 2.44 -8.06 14.15
CA VAL A 45 3.78 -7.87 14.71
C VAL A 45 3.89 -6.53 15.44
N VAL A 46 3.40 -5.45 14.84
CA VAL A 46 3.38 -4.11 15.47
C VAL A 46 2.53 -4.12 16.73
N ALA A 47 1.34 -4.73 16.70
CA ALA A 47 0.45 -4.83 17.86
C ALA A 47 1.06 -5.67 18.99
N SER A 48 1.66 -6.82 18.68
CA SER A 48 2.28 -7.70 19.69
C SER A 48 3.50 -7.06 20.35
N ALA A 49 4.32 -6.35 19.57
CA ALA A 49 5.52 -5.68 20.07
C ALA A 49 5.24 -4.35 20.80
N ASN A 50 4.03 -3.81 20.68
CA ASN A 50 3.61 -2.59 21.37
C ASN A 50 2.37 -2.92 22.24
N PRO A 51 2.54 -3.43 23.48
CA PRO A 51 1.47 -3.94 24.32
C PRO A 51 0.32 -2.94 24.55
N GLN A 52 0.66 -1.66 24.59
CA GLN A 52 -0.27 -0.54 24.74
C GLN A 52 -1.20 -0.35 23.52
N ARG A 53 -0.90 -1.03 22.40
CA ARG A 53 -1.61 -0.98 21.11
C ARG A 53 -2.17 -2.34 20.68
N LYS A 54 -2.14 -3.37 21.55
CA LYS A 54 -2.46 -4.79 21.24
C LYS A 54 -3.84 -5.05 20.62
N ALA A 55 -4.78 -4.12 20.75
CA ALA A 55 -6.14 -4.25 20.22
C ALA A 55 -6.66 -2.94 19.61
N ASP A 56 -5.77 -2.02 19.22
CA ASP A 56 -6.17 -0.70 18.75
C ASP A 56 -6.60 -0.77 17.26
N PRO A 57 -7.90 -0.61 16.93
CA PRO A 57 -8.34 -0.48 15.53
C PRO A 57 -7.66 0.71 14.83
N GLY A 58 -7.06 1.62 15.59
CA GLY A 58 -6.18 2.69 15.14
C GLY A 58 -4.99 2.24 14.29
N LEU A 59 -4.44 1.03 14.49
CA LEU A 59 -3.27 0.58 13.70
C LEU A 59 -3.60 0.39 12.22
N PHE A 60 -4.76 -0.18 11.92
CA PHE A 60 -5.24 -0.29 10.54
C PHE A 60 -5.48 1.09 9.92
N ALA A 61 -6.08 1.99 10.71
CA ALA A 61 -6.29 3.38 10.35
C ALA A 61 -4.99 4.12 10.00
N LEU A 62 -3.94 3.96 10.81
CA LEU A 62 -2.61 4.53 10.57
C LEU A 62 -1.97 3.98 9.28
N LEU A 63 -2.10 2.67 9.04
CA LEU A 63 -1.66 2.06 7.79
C LEU A 63 -2.39 2.67 6.59
N MET A 64 -3.72 2.77 6.63
CA MET A 64 -4.52 3.34 5.54
C MET A 64 -4.19 4.80 5.29
N ARG A 65 -3.89 5.56 6.35
CA ARG A 65 -3.44 6.94 6.24
C ARG A 65 -2.09 7.05 5.52
N GLY A 66 -1.17 6.13 5.79
CA GLY A 66 0.06 5.97 5.00
C GLY A 66 -0.23 5.67 3.52
N MET A 67 -1.16 4.76 3.26
CA MET A 67 -1.54 4.33 1.90
C MET A 67 -2.23 5.41 1.06
N LEU A 68 -2.67 6.53 1.65
CA LEU A 68 -3.10 7.70 0.87
C LEU A 68 -2.00 8.23 -0.05
N ALA A 69 -0.73 7.95 0.26
CA ALA A 69 0.39 8.24 -0.64
C ALA A 69 0.24 7.56 -2.01
N ALA A 70 -0.56 6.49 -2.15
CA ALA A 70 -0.82 5.83 -3.43
C ALA A 70 -1.64 6.67 -4.42
N VAL A 71 -2.47 7.60 -3.93
CA VAL A 71 -3.35 8.44 -4.76
C VAL A 71 -2.58 9.25 -5.80
N PRO A 72 -1.56 10.06 -5.46
CA PRO A 72 -0.80 10.80 -6.45
C PRO A 72 -0.10 9.89 -7.47
N PHE A 73 0.37 8.70 -7.08
CA PHE A 73 0.98 7.76 -8.03
C PHE A 73 -0.04 7.14 -8.99
N ALA A 74 -1.27 6.87 -8.54
CA ALA A 74 -2.33 6.42 -9.44
C ALA A 74 -2.67 7.49 -10.49
N LEU A 75 -2.72 8.77 -10.08
CA LEU A 75 -2.92 9.88 -11.01
C LEU A 75 -1.76 10.01 -12.00
N LEU A 76 -0.51 9.90 -11.54
CA LEU A 76 0.67 9.92 -12.41
C LEU A 76 0.69 8.75 -13.39
N ALA A 77 0.28 7.55 -12.96
CA ALA A 77 0.19 6.38 -13.82
C ALA A 77 -0.89 6.52 -14.91
N LEU A 78 -2.03 7.12 -14.56
CA LEU A 78 -3.06 7.45 -15.55
C LEU A 78 -2.56 8.51 -16.54
N ALA A 79 -1.90 9.56 -16.04
CA ALA A 79 -1.32 10.61 -16.88
C ALA A 79 -0.23 10.05 -17.81
N SER A 80 0.63 9.14 -17.34
CA SER A 80 1.64 8.52 -18.20
C SER A 80 1.01 7.63 -19.28
N ARG A 81 -0.03 6.88 -18.93
CA ARG A 81 -0.71 5.97 -19.87
C ARG A 81 -1.46 6.73 -20.95
N TYR A 82 -2.27 7.72 -20.56
CA TYR A 82 -3.15 8.43 -21.49
C TYR A 82 -2.55 9.70 -22.08
N GLY A 83 -1.62 10.35 -21.38
CA GLY A 83 -0.94 11.55 -21.86
C GLY A 83 0.31 11.27 -22.68
N LEU A 84 1.09 10.24 -22.31
CA LEU A 84 2.39 9.93 -22.94
C LEU A 84 2.40 8.59 -23.71
N GLY A 85 1.36 7.77 -23.58
CA GLY A 85 1.31 6.43 -24.17
C GLY A 85 2.25 5.42 -23.51
N TRP A 86 2.79 5.72 -22.32
CA TRP A 86 3.76 4.86 -21.64
C TRP A 86 3.07 3.83 -20.75
N ASP A 87 3.47 2.56 -20.86
CA ASP A 87 3.07 1.52 -19.90
C ASP A 87 3.99 1.53 -18.68
N ALA A 88 3.66 2.39 -17.72
CA ALA A 88 4.41 2.56 -16.47
C ALA A 88 3.62 2.11 -15.23
N GLY A 89 2.52 1.37 -15.41
CA GLY A 89 1.61 0.99 -14.32
C GLY A 89 2.33 0.26 -13.17
N GLN A 90 3.19 -0.70 -13.51
CA GLN A 90 3.96 -1.46 -12.51
C GLN A 90 4.97 -0.59 -11.74
N VAL A 91 5.63 0.35 -12.42
CA VAL A 91 6.63 1.23 -11.79
C VAL A 91 5.96 2.14 -10.77
N PHE A 92 4.83 2.75 -11.16
CA PHE A 92 4.06 3.61 -10.25
C PHE A 92 3.40 2.82 -9.12
N ALA A 93 2.97 1.57 -9.37
CA ALA A 93 2.47 0.71 -8.31
C ALA A 93 3.55 0.39 -7.27
N GLY A 94 4.77 0.07 -7.71
CA GLY A 94 5.90 -0.14 -6.83
C GLY A 94 6.22 1.10 -5.98
N ALA A 95 6.29 2.27 -6.61
CA ALA A 95 6.50 3.54 -5.91
C ALA A 95 5.39 3.87 -4.92
N ALA A 96 4.12 3.60 -5.28
CA ALA A 96 2.96 3.81 -4.42
C ALA A 96 3.01 2.95 -3.16
N ILE A 97 3.31 1.67 -3.29
CA ILE A 97 3.40 0.74 -2.15
C ILE A 97 4.58 1.11 -1.24
N ALA A 98 5.74 1.44 -1.83
CA ALA A 98 6.91 1.87 -1.08
C ALA A 98 6.65 3.17 -0.30
N ALA A 99 6.07 4.18 -0.97
CA ALA A 99 5.69 5.45 -0.35
C ALA A 99 4.60 5.25 0.71
N GLY A 100 3.62 4.40 0.45
CA GLY A 100 2.57 4.04 1.40
C GLY A 100 3.13 3.38 2.65
N GLY A 101 4.08 2.44 2.48
CA GLY A 101 4.77 1.78 3.59
C GLY A 101 5.62 2.75 4.41
N GLY A 102 6.33 3.67 3.75
CA GLY A 102 7.04 4.77 4.43
C GLY A 102 6.09 5.73 5.15
N GLY A 103 4.95 6.05 4.56
CA GLY A 103 3.89 6.85 5.20
C GLY A 103 3.32 6.15 6.45
N ALA A 104 3.06 4.85 6.35
CA ALA A 104 2.62 4.03 7.48
C ALA A 104 3.68 3.99 8.59
N ALA A 105 4.97 3.88 8.21
CA ALA A 105 6.09 3.95 9.15
C ALA A 105 6.11 5.27 9.94
N LEU A 106 5.90 6.40 9.25
CA LEU A 106 5.81 7.71 9.90
C LEU A 106 4.61 7.80 10.84
N GLU A 107 3.44 7.30 10.43
CA GLU A 107 2.23 7.29 11.25
C GLU A 107 2.38 6.38 12.48
N PHE A 108 2.99 5.20 12.36
CA PHE A 108 3.28 4.34 13.49
C PHE A 108 4.30 4.96 14.45
N SER A 109 5.34 5.63 13.92
CA SER A 109 6.30 6.36 14.75
C SER A 109 5.63 7.51 15.51
N ARG A 110 4.73 8.27 14.87
CA ARG A 110 3.95 9.34 15.52
C ARG A 110 3.01 8.79 16.59
N ALA A 111 2.50 7.59 16.39
CA ALA A 111 1.69 6.86 17.35
C ALA A 111 2.51 6.27 18.52
N GLY A 112 3.83 6.49 18.57
CA GLY A 112 4.69 6.03 19.65
C GLY A 112 5.09 4.56 19.54
N CYS A 113 4.92 3.93 18.37
CA CYS A 113 5.44 2.59 18.14
C CYS A 113 6.98 2.62 18.15
N GLY A 114 7.63 1.61 18.76
CA GLY A 114 9.09 1.58 18.91
C GLY A 114 9.85 1.70 17.58
N ARG A 115 11.09 2.22 17.59
CA ARG A 115 11.87 2.57 16.38
C ARG A 115 11.98 1.44 15.34
N ILE A 116 12.17 0.20 15.76
CA ILE A 116 12.27 -0.95 14.84
C ILE A 116 10.89 -1.29 14.27
N THR A 117 9.89 -1.50 15.11
CA THR A 117 8.55 -1.94 14.72
C THR A 117 7.71 -0.84 14.06
N GLY A 118 7.97 0.41 14.41
CA GLY A 118 7.25 1.58 13.94
C GLY A 118 7.88 2.21 12.70
N VAL A 119 9.19 2.10 12.49
CA VAL A 119 9.86 2.79 11.36
C VAL A 119 10.51 1.81 10.38
N VAL A 120 11.41 0.96 10.87
CA VAL A 120 12.23 0.10 10.00
C VAL A 120 11.39 -1.03 9.40
N LEU A 121 10.58 -1.70 10.23
CA LEU A 121 9.83 -2.87 9.82
C LEU A 121 8.79 -2.55 8.73
N PRO A 122 7.95 -1.51 8.84
CA PRO A 122 6.97 -1.19 7.78
C PRO A 122 7.62 -0.82 6.45
N GLY A 123 8.77 -0.14 6.49
CA GLY A 123 9.54 0.22 5.30
C GLY A 123 10.08 -1.02 4.56
N LEU A 124 10.72 -1.95 5.29
CA LEU A 124 11.20 -3.21 4.71
C LEU A 124 10.05 -4.10 4.24
N TRP A 125 8.94 -4.10 4.98
CA TRP A 125 7.76 -4.88 4.63
C TRP A 125 7.16 -4.43 3.30
N ALA A 126 7.15 -3.12 3.05
CA ALA A 126 6.69 -2.57 1.78
C ALA A 126 7.48 -3.10 0.58
N SER A 127 8.80 -3.30 0.71
CA SER A 127 9.60 -3.90 -0.35
C SER A 127 9.14 -5.33 -0.69
N LEU A 128 8.79 -6.14 0.31
CA LEU A 128 8.24 -7.49 0.09
C LEU A 128 6.88 -7.42 -0.63
N VAL A 129 6.04 -6.45 -0.25
CA VAL A 129 4.75 -6.24 -0.93
C VAL A 129 4.94 -5.81 -2.38
N VAL A 130 5.93 -4.96 -2.67
CA VAL A 130 6.29 -4.58 -4.05
C VAL A 130 6.73 -5.81 -4.84
N MET A 131 7.59 -6.66 -4.28
CA MET A 131 8.02 -7.89 -4.95
C MET A 131 6.83 -8.82 -5.25
N ALA A 132 5.94 -9.03 -4.28
CA ALA A 132 4.75 -9.84 -4.45
C ALA A 132 3.82 -9.27 -5.53
N TRP A 133 3.63 -7.95 -5.55
CA TRP A 133 2.86 -7.25 -6.56
C TRP A 133 3.43 -7.43 -7.96
N MET A 134 4.75 -7.25 -8.12
CA MET A 134 5.43 -7.41 -9.40
C MET A 134 5.30 -8.85 -9.92
N LEU A 135 5.54 -9.84 -9.06
CA LEU A 135 5.38 -11.24 -9.42
C LEU A 135 3.95 -11.55 -9.87
N ALA A 136 2.97 -11.15 -9.06
CA ALA A 136 1.57 -11.48 -9.33
C ALA A 136 1.06 -10.75 -10.59
N SER A 137 1.44 -9.49 -10.82
CA SER A 137 1.04 -8.76 -12.02
C SER A 137 1.68 -9.33 -13.29
N THR A 138 2.93 -9.81 -13.19
CA THR A 138 3.63 -10.44 -14.31
C THR A 138 3.05 -11.81 -14.64
N MET A 139 2.70 -12.60 -13.62
CA MET A 139 2.04 -13.89 -13.80
C MET A 139 0.68 -13.76 -14.48
N LEU A 140 -0.14 -12.78 -14.08
CA LEU A 140 -1.44 -12.56 -14.71
C LEU A 140 -1.31 -12.09 -16.17
N LYS A 141 -0.41 -11.14 -16.44
CA LYS A 141 -0.09 -10.73 -17.82
C LYS A 141 0.38 -11.92 -18.66
N GLY A 142 1.24 -12.78 -18.11
CA GLY A 142 1.73 -13.99 -18.77
C GLY A 142 0.65 -15.05 -19.02
N ALA A 143 -0.38 -15.08 -18.17
CA ALA A 143 -1.53 -15.97 -18.32
C ALA A 143 -2.60 -15.44 -19.30
N GLY A 144 -2.42 -14.24 -19.86
CA GLY A 144 -3.40 -13.61 -20.76
C GLY A 144 -4.65 -13.07 -20.02
N LEU A 145 -4.53 -12.80 -18.73
CA LEU A 145 -5.56 -12.21 -17.87
C LEU A 145 -5.23 -10.74 -17.55
#